data_AF-A0A1R3HD64-F1
#
_entry.id   AF-A0A1R3HD64-F1
#
_cell.length_a   1.000
_cell.length_b   1.000
_cell.length_c   1.000
_cell.angle_alpha   90.00
_cell.angle_beta   90.00
_cell.angle_gamma   90.00
#
_symmetry.space_group_name_H-M   'P 1'
#
loop_
_entity.id
_entity.type
_entity.pdbx_description
1 polymer ?
#
loop_
_entity_poly.entity_id
_entity_poly.type
_entity_poly.pdbx_seq_one_letter_code
_entity_poly.pdbx_strand_id
1 'polypeptide(L)'
;MDEPTPVDTDGHGTHTASTAAGNAVKGSLYGIGRGTARGGVPSARIAMYKVCWGGGCSDLDILAAFDDAIPDGVDIISISIGGPSRQFFHDPIAIGAFHAMRKGILTSCAGGNDGPMISTVQNNAPWIMTVAASSIDRQFISKIRLGDGTTTWGNGINTFTMKNKIYPLTSGAHASNLTKNYPYGNASACDFGTLGEAKVKGRIVYCLGDSGPDSTIKGLKGAGTIMAVDPQLDYYMITLTPGATVARYKDGDKIDRYINSTKMPRAVIYKTITVRMKAPFVASFSSRGPQFVSRSILKPDLAAPGLNILASYTKLTSLTGDPSDRRFSDFTIMSGTSMACPHASGAAAYVKSFHPDWSPAAIKSALMTTATPMRIRDQYGELSSGSGQINPLRAVHPGLIYDIDESSYVSFLCKEGYNSTSIGILMGDKKKYKCSDFKKARGFDGLNYPSMHIQLGRKDTKISAVFYRTVTYVGYGNISGFKAKVTSPKELSVVVIPNMLRFTKKHQKQSFKVFVKGKSVKNGTDILSATLEWINFGYSVKSPILVYKQGAFF
;
A
#
# COMPACT_ATOMS: atom_id res chain seq x y z
N MET A 1 -7.63 29.62 -6.43
CA MET A 1 -6.55 29.45 -5.45
C MET A 1 -7.17 28.77 -4.27
N ASP A 2 -6.52 27.72 -3.74
CA ASP A 2 -7.00 27.10 -2.51
C ASP A 2 -6.91 28.12 -1.36
N GLU A 3 -7.96 28.20 -0.56
CA GLU A 3 -7.91 29.00 0.66
C GLU A 3 -6.95 28.33 1.66
N PRO A 4 -6.07 29.09 2.34
CA PRO A 4 -5.11 28.56 3.30
C PRO A 4 -5.82 28.21 4.63
N THR A 5 -6.61 27.14 4.58
CA THR A 5 -7.40 26.60 5.70
C THR A 5 -7.12 25.11 5.89
N PRO A 6 -7.17 24.59 7.13
CA PRO A 6 -7.05 23.15 7.38
C PRO A 6 -8.24 22.33 6.86
N VAL A 7 -9.29 22.98 6.35
CA VAL A 7 -10.46 22.30 5.77
C VAL A 7 -10.06 21.42 4.59
N ASP A 8 -10.57 20.20 4.58
CA ASP A 8 -10.35 19.23 3.53
C ASP A 8 -11.39 19.38 2.39
N THR A 9 -10.93 19.94 1.28
CA THR A 9 -11.70 20.18 0.05
C THR A 9 -11.52 19.07 -0.99
N ASP A 10 -10.62 18.11 -0.76
CA ASP A 10 -10.35 16.97 -1.65
C ASP A 10 -10.97 15.66 -1.12
N GLY A 11 -10.92 15.45 0.20
CA GLY A 11 -11.50 14.32 0.90
C GLY A 11 -10.51 13.20 1.24
N HIS A 12 -9.32 13.17 0.64
CA HIS A 12 -8.28 12.18 0.96
C HIS A 12 -7.83 12.25 2.44
N GLY A 13 -7.64 13.45 2.97
CA GLY A 13 -7.29 13.66 4.38
C GLY A 13 -8.37 13.13 5.33
N THR A 14 -9.64 13.42 5.05
CA THR A 14 -10.80 12.94 5.81
C THR A 14 -10.90 11.41 5.79
N HIS A 15 -10.65 10.80 4.62
CA HIS A 15 -10.69 9.35 4.44
C HIS A 15 -9.60 8.64 5.25
N THR A 16 -8.37 9.13 5.14
CA THR A 16 -7.21 8.55 5.83
C THR A 16 -7.27 8.76 7.34
N ALA A 17 -7.63 9.96 7.81
CA ALA A 17 -7.79 10.26 9.23
C ALA A 17 -8.87 9.39 9.89
N SER A 18 -10.04 9.25 9.26
CA SER A 18 -11.12 8.42 9.78
C SER A 18 -10.80 6.92 9.73
N THR A 19 -9.95 6.47 8.81
CA THR A 19 -9.42 5.09 8.79
C THR A 19 -8.48 4.82 9.97
N ALA A 20 -7.68 5.81 10.39
CA ALA A 20 -6.77 5.67 11.53
C ALA A 20 -7.49 5.72 12.89
N ALA A 21 -8.36 6.71 13.10
CA ALA A 21 -8.95 7.00 14.40
C ALA A 21 -10.41 7.51 14.37
N GLY A 22 -11.15 7.25 13.28
CA GLY A 22 -12.56 7.63 13.19
C GLY A 22 -13.45 6.96 14.25
N ASN A 23 -14.43 7.69 14.78
CA ASN A 23 -15.37 7.14 15.74
C ASN A 23 -16.33 6.11 15.09
N ALA A 24 -16.96 5.27 15.90
CA ALA A 24 -17.93 4.29 15.44
C ALA A 24 -19.22 4.97 14.94
N VAL A 25 -19.49 4.87 13.64
CA VAL A 25 -20.65 5.50 12.98
C VAL A 25 -21.27 4.57 11.96
N LYS A 26 -22.58 4.63 11.77
CA LYS A 26 -23.24 3.90 10.66
C LYS A 26 -22.78 4.53 9.34
N GLY A 27 -22.17 3.73 8.47
CA GLY A 27 -21.59 4.20 7.22
C GLY A 27 -21.99 3.32 6.03
N SER A 28 -22.19 3.96 4.89
CA SER A 28 -22.37 3.31 3.58
C SER A 28 -22.20 4.33 2.47
N LEU A 29 -21.75 3.90 1.29
CA LEU A 29 -21.77 4.73 0.09
C LEU A 29 -23.05 4.42 -0.68
N TYR A 30 -24.09 5.25 -0.53
CA TYR A 30 -25.41 5.01 -1.12
C TYR A 30 -25.95 3.59 -0.81
N GLY A 31 -25.73 3.06 0.41
CA GLY A 31 -26.12 1.70 0.79
C GLY A 31 -25.12 0.59 0.44
N ILE A 32 -24.08 0.88 -0.36
CA ILE A 32 -22.99 -0.04 -0.65
C ILE A 32 -22.05 -0.11 0.56
N GLY A 33 -21.60 -1.31 0.92
CA GLY A 33 -20.68 -1.51 2.04
C GLY A 33 -21.26 -1.14 3.40
N ARG A 34 -22.59 -1.22 3.55
CA ARG A 34 -23.33 -0.83 4.76
C ARG A 34 -22.81 -1.55 6.00
N GLY A 35 -22.54 -0.80 7.06
CA GLY A 35 -22.14 -1.32 8.36
C GLY A 35 -21.82 -0.20 9.35
N THR A 36 -21.05 -0.53 10.38
CA THR A 36 -20.45 0.44 11.30
C THR A 36 -19.01 0.70 10.87
N ALA A 37 -18.74 1.91 10.39
CA ALA A 37 -17.39 2.39 10.10
C ALA A 37 -16.73 2.86 11.40
N ARG A 38 -15.42 2.60 11.55
CA ARG A 38 -14.58 3.04 12.66
C ARG A 38 -13.11 3.05 12.23
N GLY A 39 -12.25 3.77 12.96
CA GLY A 39 -10.80 3.76 12.77
C GLY A 39 -10.10 2.60 13.48
N GLY A 40 -8.78 2.50 13.39
CA GLY A 40 -8.00 1.56 14.18
C GLY A 40 -8.13 1.80 15.69
N VAL A 41 -8.04 3.06 16.13
CA VAL A 41 -8.19 3.47 17.54
C VAL A 41 -9.21 4.60 17.67
N PRO A 42 -10.51 4.31 17.80
CA PRO A 42 -11.56 5.33 17.84
C PRO A 42 -11.47 6.34 18.99
N SER A 43 -10.74 6.02 20.07
CA SER A 43 -10.50 6.89 21.22
C SER A 43 -9.26 7.78 21.06
N ALA A 44 -8.45 7.58 20.01
CA ALA A 44 -7.27 8.41 19.78
C ALA A 44 -7.68 9.82 19.34
N ARG A 45 -6.85 10.81 19.67
CA ARG A 45 -6.98 12.17 19.17
C ARG A 45 -6.38 12.26 17.76
N ILE A 46 -6.88 13.20 16.97
CA ILE A 46 -6.36 13.50 15.63
C ILE A 46 -5.88 14.95 15.62
N ALA A 47 -4.63 15.16 15.23
CA ALA A 47 -4.08 16.46 14.87
C ALA A 47 -3.84 16.48 13.35
N MET A 48 -4.39 17.47 12.65
CA MET A 48 -4.37 17.54 11.19
C MET A 48 -3.39 18.62 10.73
N TYR A 49 -2.42 18.23 9.90
CA TYR A 49 -1.46 19.12 9.26
C TYR A 49 -1.64 19.01 7.75
N LYS A 50 -2.27 20.01 7.14
CA LYS A 50 -2.58 20.00 5.71
C LYS A 50 -1.38 20.51 4.91
N VAL A 51 -0.75 19.63 4.15
CA VAL A 51 0.46 19.92 3.34
C VAL A 51 0.23 19.73 1.84
N CYS A 52 -0.97 19.34 1.45
CA CYS A 52 -1.35 19.06 0.07
C CYS A 52 -2.47 19.99 -0.37
N TRP A 53 -2.31 20.50 -1.58
CA TRP A 53 -3.18 21.47 -2.23
C TRP A 53 -3.43 21.02 -3.68
N GLY A 54 -4.20 21.77 -4.46
CA GLY A 54 -4.47 21.45 -5.86
C GLY A 54 -3.21 21.34 -6.75
N GLY A 55 -2.09 21.94 -6.33
CA GLY A 55 -0.77 21.82 -6.96
C GLY A 55 0.09 20.63 -6.49
N GLY A 56 -0.43 19.80 -5.58
CA GLY A 56 0.31 18.71 -4.93
C GLY A 56 0.77 19.07 -3.52
N CYS A 57 1.73 18.31 -3.00
CA CYS A 57 2.28 18.49 -1.66
C CYS A 57 3.72 18.98 -1.76
N SER A 58 4.01 20.19 -1.25
CA SER A 58 5.34 20.77 -1.39
C SER A 58 6.32 20.23 -0.35
N ASP A 59 7.61 20.12 -0.73
CA ASP A 59 8.66 19.67 0.20
C ASP A 59 8.75 20.59 1.43
N LEU A 60 8.48 21.89 1.27
CA LEU A 60 8.48 22.89 2.34
C LEU A 60 7.32 22.67 3.32
N ASP A 61 6.10 22.49 2.82
CA ASP A 61 4.93 22.27 3.68
C ASP A 61 5.04 20.96 4.47
N ILE A 62 5.60 19.91 3.84
CA ILE A 62 5.85 18.63 4.50
C ILE A 62 6.82 18.82 5.67
N LEU A 63 7.94 19.52 5.46
CA LEU A 63 8.91 19.76 6.53
C LEU A 63 8.33 20.64 7.64
N ALA A 64 7.60 21.70 7.29
CA ALA A 64 6.93 22.57 8.27
C ALA A 64 5.94 21.78 9.14
N ALA A 65 5.13 20.89 8.53
CA ALA A 65 4.22 20.05 9.29
C ALA A 65 4.92 19.09 10.25
N PHE A 66 6.10 18.55 9.90
CA PHE A 66 6.91 17.79 10.86
C PHE A 66 7.44 18.69 11.98
N ASP A 67 7.92 19.89 11.64
CA ASP A 67 8.48 20.85 12.59
C ASP A 67 7.43 21.34 13.61
N ASP A 68 6.15 21.38 13.23
CA ASP A 68 5.02 21.66 14.14
C ASP A 68 4.54 20.40 14.88
N ALA A 69 4.35 19.28 14.17
CA ALA A 69 3.76 18.08 14.76
C ALA A 69 4.61 17.44 15.87
N ILE A 70 5.94 17.51 15.73
CA ILE A 70 6.88 16.94 16.70
C ILE A 70 6.80 17.65 18.07
N PRO A 71 6.95 18.99 18.18
CA PRO A 71 6.82 19.71 19.44
C PRO A 71 5.38 19.73 19.98
N ASP A 72 4.36 19.63 19.13
CA ASP A 72 2.96 19.45 19.56
C ASP A 72 2.71 18.11 20.29
N GLY A 73 3.68 17.19 20.25
CA GLY A 73 3.68 15.99 21.07
C GLY A 73 2.83 14.85 20.50
N VAL A 74 2.70 14.76 19.17
CA VAL A 74 1.99 13.65 18.53
C VAL A 74 2.66 12.30 18.82
N ASP A 75 1.88 11.24 18.97
CA ASP A 75 2.41 9.91 19.30
C ASP A 75 2.89 9.11 18.10
N ILE A 76 2.20 9.26 16.97
CA ILE A 76 2.39 8.55 15.70
C ILE A 76 2.05 9.53 14.58
N ILE A 77 2.85 9.53 13.51
CA ILE A 77 2.60 10.33 12.30
C ILE A 77 2.17 9.38 11.18
N SER A 78 1.07 9.72 10.48
CA SER A 78 0.52 8.95 9.36
C SER A 78 0.60 9.77 8.07
N ILE A 79 1.40 9.33 7.10
CA ILE A 79 1.68 10.06 5.86
C ILE A 79 1.27 9.21 4.67
N SER A 80 0.09 9.52 4.15
CA SER A 80 -0.50 8.83 3.01
C SER A 80 -0.16 9.46 1.66
N ILE A 81 1.03 10.08 1.61
CA ILE A 81 1.63 10.74 0.44
C ILE A 81 3.06 10.23 0.23
N GLY A 82 3.61 10.52 -0.93
CA GLY A 82 4.95 10.12 -1.31
C GLY A 82 5.36 10.81 -2.61
N GLY A 83 6.60 10.58 -3.00
CA GLY A 83 7.13 11.04 -4.27
C GLY A 83 8.13 10.03 -4.82
N PRO A 84 8.79 10.35 -5.94
CA PRO A 84 9.89 9.54 -6.45
C PRO A 84 10.92 9.26 -5.37
N SER A 85 11.48 8.05 -5.37
CA SER A 85 12.52 7.69 -4.40
C SER A 85 13.74 8.60 -4.54
N ARG A 86 14.10 9.31 -3.47
CA ARG A 86 15.28 10.17 -3.39
C ARG A 86 16.25 9.66 -2.33
N GLN A 87 17.49 10.16 -2.38
CA GLN A 87 18.45 9.96 -1.29
C GLN A 87 17.89 10.57 0.00
N PHE A 88 18.19 9.97 1.16
CA PHE A 88 17.53 10.31 2.43
C PHE A 88 17.60 11.80 2.82
N PHE A 89 18.65 12.51 2.40
CA PHE A 89 18.89 13.93 2.72
C PHE A 89 18.30 14.89 1.68
N HIS A 90 17.64 14.37 0.65
CA HIS A 90 16.90 15.15 -0.36
C HIS A 90 15.41 14.76 -0.37
N ASP A 91 14.98 13.96 0.60
CA ASP A 91 13.61 13.50 0.78
C ASP A 91 13.05 14.16 2.04
N PRO A 92 12.08 15.09 1.91
CA PRO A 92 11.54 15.82 3.06
C PRO A 92 10.85 14.89 4.08
N ILE A 93 10.22 13.80 3.60
CA ILE A 93 9.58 12.82 4.47
C ILE A 93 10.64 12.02 5.23
N ALA A 94 11.73 11.63 4.56
CA ALA A 94 12.83 10.94 5.24
C ALA A 94 13.50 11.82 6.30
N ILE A 95 13.72 13.10 6.01
CA ILE A 95 14.29 14.08 6.97
C ILE A 95 13.34 14.25 8.16
N GLY A 96 12.09 14.64 7.92
CA GLY A 96 11.11 14.87 8.99
C GLY A 96 10.87 13.61 9.85
N ALA A 97 10.76 12.44 9.21
CA ALA A 97 10.62 11.17 9.92
C ALA A 97 11.84 10.80 10.77
N PHE A 98 13.04 11.23 10.39
CA PHE A 98 14.25 11.02 11.20
C PHE A 98 14.16 11.85 12.49
N HIS A 99 13.79 13.13 12.39
CA HIS A 99 13.58 13.99 13.56
C HIS A 99 12.44 13.50 14.45
N ALA A 100 11.34 13.02 13.87
CA ALA A 100 10.25 12.39 14.60
C ALA A 100 10.73 11.14 15.37
N MET A 101 11.50 10.27 14.71
CA MET A 101 12.06 9.06 15.33
C MET A 101 12.94 9.39 16.54
N ARG A 102 13.79 10.43 16.45
CA ARG A 102 14.62 10.90 17.58
C ARG A 102 13.81 11.33 18.79
N LYS A 103 12.57 11.76 18.58
CA LYS A 103 11.61 12.14 19.63
C LYS A 103 10.67 11.01 20.04
N GLY A 104 10.92 9.78 19.58
CA GLY A 104 10.09 8.62 19.94
C GLY A 104 8.77 8.52 19.17
N ILE A 105 8.67 9.21 18.03
CA ILE A 105 7.46 9.28 17.20
C ILE A 105 7.66 8.40 15.95
N LEU A 106 6.82 7.37 15.79
CA LEU A 106 6.85 6.52 14.61
C LEU A 106 6.16 7.22 13.45
N THR A 107 6.82 7.25 12.29
CA THR A 107 6.21 7.68 11.02
C THR A 107 5.84 6.46 10.19
N SER A 108 4.54 6.32 9.87
CA SER A 108 4.05 5.35 8.89
C SER A 108 3.81 6.06 7.57
N CYS A 109 4.28 5.46 6.47
CA CYS A 109 4.08 6.01 5.14
C CYS A 109 3.49 4.98 4.16
N ALA A 110 2.71 5.48 3.20
CA ALA A 110 2.25 4.71 2.06
C ALA A 110 3.43 4.23 1.19
N GLY A 111 3.36 3.00 0.67
CA GLY A 111 4.42 2.44 -0.17
C GLY A 111 4.46 2.92 -1.63
N GLY A 112 3.43 3.62 -2.10
CA GLY A 112 3.27 4.04 -3.51
C GLY A 112 2.24 3.18 -4.27
N ASN A 113 1.74 3.70 -5.40
CA ASN A 113 0.69 3.06 -6.20
C ASN A 113 1.12 2.79 -7.66
N ASP A 114 2.43 2.66 -7.91
CA ASP A 114 3.01 2.49 -9.26
C ASP A 114 3.35 1.01 -9.58
N GLY A 115 2.79 0.07 -8.83
CA GLY A 115 2.87 -1.36 -9.10
C GLY A 115 2.13 -1.77 -10.38
N PRO A 116 2.23 -3.05 -10.81
CA PRO A 116 2.86 -4.17 -10.12
C PRO A 116 4.35 -4.34 -10.43
N MET A 117 4.95 -3.45 -11.23
CA MET A 117 6.37 -3.57 -11.60
C MET A 117 7.28 -3.43 -10.38
N ILE A 118 8.38 -4.19 -10.39
CA ILE A 118 9.42 -4.10 -9.37
C ILE A 118 10.02 -2.69 -9.29
N SER A 119 10.59 -2.37 -8.14
CA SER A 119 11.39 -1.15 -7.92
C SER A 119 10.61 0.16 -8.03
N THR A 120 9.35 0.12 -7.63
CA THR A 120 8.41 1.24 -7.64
C THR A 120 8.10 1.75 -6.23
N VAL A 121 8.62 1.08 -5.19
CA VAL A 121 8.38 1.43 -3.78
C VAL A 121 8.98 2.79 -3.40
N GLN A 122 8.19 3.58 -2.68
CA GLN A 122 8.52 4.91 -2.19
C GLN A 122 8.70 4.91 -0.66
N ASN A 123 9.07 6.05 -0.08
CA ASN A 123 9.21 6.24 1.37
C ASN A 123 10.18 5.23 2.01
N ASN A 124 11.41 5.19 1.49
CA ASN A 124 12.34 4.06 1.67
C ASN A 124 13.26 4.14 2.90
N ALA A 125 13.22 5.22 3.67
CA ALA A 125 14.06 5.39 4.85
C ALA A 125 13.86 4.24 5.87
N PRO A 126 14.93 3.69 6.47
CA PRO A 126 14.80 2.58 7.42
C PRO A 126 14.03 2.92 8.70
N TRP A 127 14.01 4.20 9.10
CA TRP A 127 13.26 4.71 10.24
C TRP A 127 11.77 4.96 9.95
N ILE A 128 11.33 4.83 8.69
CA ILE A 128 9.92 4.90 8.29
C ILE A 128 9.32 3.49 8.25
N MET A 129 8.08 3.31 8.70
CA MET A 129 7.29 2.10 8.44
C MET A 129 6.52 2.22 7.11
N THR A 130 7.02 1.56 6.06
CA THR A 130 6.47 1.63 4.70
C THR A 130 5.44 0.53 4.46
N VAL A 131 4.25 0.92 4.00
CA VAL A 131 3.06 0.05 4.01
C VAL A 131 2.57 -0.26 2.61
N ALA A 132 2.52 -1.54 2.25
CA ALA A 132 1.86 -2.05 1.04
C ALA A 132 0.34 -2.15 1.21
N ALA A 133 -0.39 -2.07 0.10
CA ALA A 133 -1.84 -2.24 0.08
C ALA A 133 -2.22 -3.68 -0.21
N SER A 134 -3.00 -4.28 0.66
CA SER A 134 -3.60 -5.60 0.47
C SER A 134 -5.12 -5.56 0.38
N SER A 135 -5.67 -6.63 -0.18
CA SER A 135 -7.10 -6.87 -0.23
C SER A 135 -7.68 -7.34 1.10
N ILE A 136 -8.97 -7.07 1.26
CA ILE A 136 -9.83 -7.71 2.27
C ILE A 136 -10.73 -8.73 1.58
N ASP A 137 -11.42 -9.56 2.36
CA ASP A 137 -12.32 -10.59 1.84
C ASP A 137 -13.62 -10.03 1.24
N ARG A 138 -13.74 -8.71 1.11
CA ARG A 138 -14.89 -7.99 0.55
C ARG A 138 -14.61 -7.54 -0.88
N GLN A 139 -15.52 -7.84 -1.80
CA GLN A 139 -15.50 -7.40 -3.18
C GLN A 139 -16.80 -6.67 -3.56
N PHE A 140 -16.68 -5.72 -4.49
CA PHE A 140 -17.79 -4.96 -5.04
C PHE A 140 -18.03 -5.35 -6.50
N ILE A 141 -19.21 -5.91 -6.77
CA ILE A 141 -19.60 -6.35 -8.12
C ILE A 141 -20.95 -5.75 -8.51
N SER A 142 -21.13 -5.51 -9.80
CA SER A 142 -22.38 -5.11 -10.43
C SER A 142 -22.86 -6.19 -11.37
N LYS A 143 -24.12 -6.59 -11.22
CA LYS A 143 -24.78 -7.50 -12.18
C LYS A 143 -25.03 -6.76 -13.48
N ILE A 144 -24.79 -7.42 -14.61
CA ILE A 144 -25.16 -6.97 -15.95
C ILE A 144 -26.11 -8.02 -16.51
N ARG A 145 -27.28 -7.59 -16.99
CA ARG A 145 -28.24 -8.47 -17.68
C ARG A 145 -28.48 -7.97 -19.09
N LEU A 146 -28.24 -8.83 -20.07
CA LEU A 146 -28.45 -8.60 -21.49
C LEU A 146 -29.91 -8.90 -21.87
N GLY A 147 -30.37 -8.40 -23.02
CA GLY A 147 -31.75 -8.52 -23.48
C GLY A 147 -32.16 -9.93 -23.88
N ASP A 148 -31.20 -10.81 -24.17
CA ASP A 148 -31.41 -12.26 -24.40
C ASP A 148 -31.56 -13.07 -23.10
N GLY A 149 -31.47 -12.42 -21.93
CA GLY A 149 -31.51 -13.06 -20.62
C GLY A 149 -30.14 -13.45 -20.05
N THR A 150 -29.07 -13.40 -20.87
CA THR A 150 -27.70 -13.67 -20.42
C THR A 150 -27.31 -12.72 -19.29
N THR A 151 -26.72 -13.27 -18.24
CA THR A 151 -26.23 -12.52 -17.08
C THR A 151 -24.71 -12.63 -16.98
N THR A 152 -24.06 -11.51 -16.72
CA THR A 152 -22.64 -11.45 -16.36
C THR A 152 -22.43 -10.48 -15.19
N TRP A 153 -21.19 -10.40 -14.69
CA TRP A 153 -20.81 -9.62 -13.53
C TRP A 153 -19.59 -8.78 -13.88
N GLY A 154 -19.70 -7.48 -13.63
CA GLY A 154 -18.57 -6.56 -13.68
C GLY A 154 -18.14 -6.17 -12.27
N ASN A 155 -16.87 -5.88 -12.12
CA ASN A 155 -16.32 -5.19 -10.97
C ASN A 155 -16.64 -3.69 -11.07
N GLY A 156 -16.81 -2.99 -9.96
CA GLY A 156 -17.08 -1.54 -10.01
C GLY A 156 -17.89 -1.01 -8.84
N ILE A 157 -17.91 0.32 -8.71
CA ILE A 157 -18.70 1.03 -7.71
C ILE A 157 -19.81 1.82 -8.41
N ASN A 158 -20.85 1.11 -8.82
CA ASN A 158 -22.05 1.69 -9.42
C ASN A 158 -23.04 2.09 -8.32
N THR A 159 -23.12 3.38 -8.01
CA THR A 159 -24.08 3.92 -7.04
C THR A 159 -25.48 4.10 -7.63
N PHE A 160 -25.63 4.00 -8.95
CA PHE A 160 -26.86 4.34 -9.65
C PHE A 160 -27.87 3.19 -9.63
N THR A 161 -29.15 3.57 -9.69
CA THR A 161 -30.25 2.67 -10.01
C THR A 161 -30.85 3.12 -11.33
N MET A 162 -30.76 2.28 -12.36
CA MET A 162 -31.28 2.63 -13.68
C MET A 162 -32.82 2.63 -13.66
N LYS A 163 -33.44 3.76 -14.03
CA LYS A 163 -34.90 3.99 -13.92
C LYS A 163 -35.71 3.04 -14.79
N ASN A 164 -35.26 2.79 -16.03
CA ASN A 164 -35.87 1.81 -16.93
C ASN A 164 -35.20 0.44 -16.70
N LYS A 165 -35.97 -0.65 -16.68
CA LYS A 165 -35.39 -1.98 -16.38
C LYS A 165 -34.39 -2.48 -17.45
N ILE A 166 -34.35 -1.89 -18.65
CA ILE A 166 -33.43 -2.26 -19.74
C ILE A 166 -33.27 -1.15 -20.79
N TYR A 167 -32.04 -0.82 -21.19
CA TYR A 167 -31.66 0.25 -22.13
C TYR A 167 -31.10 -0.32 -23.44
N PRO A 168 -31.20 0.38 -24.58
CA PRO A 168 -30.45 0.01 -25.77
C PRO A 168 -28.94 -0.07 -25.47
N LEU A 169 -28.27 -1.04 -26.05
CA LEU A 169 -26.84 -1.30 -25.92
C LEU A 169 -26.17 -1.03 -27.28
N THR A 170 -24.92 -0.60 -27.28
CA THR A 170 -24.08 -0.52 -28.48
C THR A 170 -22.62 -0.71 -28.09
N SER A 171 -21.70 -0.83 -29.05
CA SER A 171 -20.25 -0.83 -28.81
C SER A 171 -19.64 0.48 -29.27
N GLY A 172 -18.47 0.83 -28.72
CA GLY A 172 -17.70 1.98 -29.19
C GLY A 172 -17.42 1.92 -30.70
N ALA A 173 -17.10 0.72 -31.22
CA ALA A 173 -16.91 0.48 -32.65
C ALA A 173 -18.16 0.84 -33.50
N HIS A 174 -19.36 0.40 -33.08
CA HIS A 174 -20.62 0.73 -33.76
C HIS A 174 -21.02 2.20 -33.61
N ALA A 175 -20.66 2.81 -32.46
CA ALA A 175 -20.94 4.20 -32.15
C ALA A 175 -19.91 5.18 -32.76
N SER A 176 -18.90 4.70 -33.48
CA SER A 176 -17.88 5.51 -34.13
C SER A 176 -18.46 6.62 -35.01
N ASN A 177 -17.85 7.79 -34.93
CA ASN A 177 -18.19 8.92 -35.78
C ASN A 177 -17.35 8.92 -37.06
N LEU A 178 -17.89 8.34 -38.13
CA LEU A 178 -17.21 8.22 -39.43
C LEU A 178 -17.04 9.56 -40.17
N THR A 179 -17.71 10.63 -39.72
CA THR A 179 -17.68 11.94 -40.40
C THR A 179 -16.53 12.84 -39.97
N LYS A 180 -15.88 12.54 -38.84
CA LYS A 180 -14.71 13.25 -38.36
C LYS A 180 -13.54 12.29 -38.37
N ASN A 181 -12.61 12.49 -39.30
CA ASN A 181 -11.36 11.73 -39.33
C ASN A 181 -10.48 12.24 -38.18
N TYR A 182 -10.67 11.68 -36.97
CA TYR A 182 -9.83 12.02 -35.82
C TYR A 182 -8.50 11.28 -35.97
N PRO A 183 -7.36 11.99 -36.16
CA PRO A 183 -6.06 11.35 -36.27
C PRO A 183 -5.60 10.69 -34.94
N TYR A 184 -6.28 10.99 -33.83
CA TYR A 184 -5.96 10.50 -32.50
C TYR A 184 -7.22 10.01 -31.78
N GLY A 185 -7.21 8.78 -31.27
CA GLY A 185 -8.28 8.17 -30.47
C GLY A 185 -8.85 6.88 -31.06
N ASN A 186 -9.27 5.96 -30.18
CA ASN A 186 -9.84 4.67 -30.51
C ASN A 186 -11.33 4.64 -30.16
N ALA A 187 -12.19 4.56 -31.19
CA ALA A 187 -13.64 4.48 -31.00
C ALA A 187 -14.06 3.26 -30.17
N SER A 188 -13.38 2.12 -30.31
CA SER A 188 -13.65 0.93 -29.49
C SER A 188 -13.33 1.17 -28.02
N ALA A 189 -12.38 2.07 -27.71
CA ALA A 189 -12.09 2.50 -26.35
C ALA A 189 -13.00 3.62 -25.84
N CYS A 190 -13.89 4.13 -26.70
CA CYS A 190 -14.77 5.26 -26.38
C CYS A 190 -13.98 6.53 -26.01
N ASP A 191 -12.83 6.73 -26.65
CA ASP A 191 -12.00 7.91 -26.45
C ASP A 191 -12.76 9.19 -26.82
N PHE A 192 -12.45 10.28 -26.12
CA PHE A 192 -13.09 11.56 -26.34
C PHE A 192 -13.07 11.98 -27.82
N GLY A 193 -14.21 12.45 -28.34
CA GLY A 193 -14.36 12.88 -29.73
C GLY A 193 -14.58 11.76 -30.76
N THR A 194 -14.31 10.49 -30.44
CA THR A 194 -14.37 9.39 -31.42
C THR A 194 -15.80 8.87 -31.71
N LEU A 195 -16.77 9.18 -30.85
CA LEU A 195 -18.14 8.67 -30.92
C LEU A 195 -19.13 9.71 -31.42
N GLY A 196 -20.18 9.27 -32.11
CA GLY A 196 -21.28 10.13 -32.56
C GLY A 196 -22.41 10.26 -31.52
N GLU A 197 -22.81 11.48 -31.14
CA GLU A 197 -23.85 11.72 -30.11
C GLU A 197 -25.15 10.96 -30.41
N ALA A 198 -25.63 10.98 -31.67
CA ALA A 198 -26.85 10.27 -32.06
C ALA A 198 -26.79 8.74 -31.86
N LYS A 199 -25.58 8.17 -31.86
CA LYS A 199 -25.35 6.73 -31.66
C LYS A 199 -25.17 6.36 -30.18
N VAL A 200 -24.89 7.34 -29.30
CA VAL A 200 -24.61 7.13 -27.87
C VAL A 200 -25.78 7.57 -26.98
N LYS A 201 -26.47 8.66 -27.33
CA LYS A 201 -27.53 9.28 -26.53
C LYS A 201 -28.58 8.25 -26.09
N GLY A 202 -28.78 8.12 -24.78
CA GLY A 202 -29.73 7.19 -24.17
C GLY A 202 -29.36 5.69 -24.23
N ARG A 203 -28.16 5.33 -24.68
CA ARG A 203 -27.68 3.95 -24.79
C ARG A 203 -26.62 3.61 -23.75
N ILE A 204 -26.53 2.35 -23.38
CA ILE A 204 -25.34 1.79 -22.71
C ILE A 204 -24.30 1.51 -23.80
N VAL A 205 -23.04 1.85 -23.55
CA VAL A 205 -21.95 1.62 -24.51
C VAL A 205 -20.92 0.64 -23.93
N TYR A 206 -20.60 -0.40 -24.70
CA TYR A 206 -19.50 -1.31 -24.41
C TYR A 206 -18.19 -0.72 -24.98
N CYS A 207 -17.21 -0.52 -24.10
CA CYS A 207 -15.94 0.15 -24.38
C CYS A 207 -14.77 -0.75 -23.95
N LEU A 208 -13.69 -0.72 -24.72
CA LEU A 208 -12.43 -1.39 -24.39
C LEU A 208 -11.55 -0.45 -23.54
N GLY A 209 -10.89 -0.98 -22.51
CA GLY A 209 -10.17 -0.15 -21.54
C GLY A 209 -11.10 0.41 -20.45
N ASP A 210 -10.51 1.17 -19.53
CA ASP A 210 -11.12 1.68 -18.29
C ASP A 210 -10.90 3.19 -18.05
N SER A 211 -10.11 3.86 -18.87
CA SER A 211 -9.69 5.25 -18.64
C SER A 211 -10.51 6.25 -19.47
N GLY A 212 -11.49 6.89 -18.85
CA GLY A 212 -12.30 7.96 -19.47
C GLY A 212 -13.62 7.60 -20.17
N PRO A 213 -13.97 6.32 -20.48
CA PRO A 213 -15.24 6.03 -21.14
C PRO A 213 -16.46 6.60 -20.44
N ASP A 214 -16.52 6.56 -19.11
CA ASP A 214 -17.69 7.04 -18.37
C ASP A 214 -17.93 8.55 -18.53
N SER A 215 -16.88 9.36 -18.54
CA SER A 215 -16.93 10.80 -18.84
C SER A 215 -17.36 11.05 -20.28
N THR A 216 -16.75 10.38 -21.27
CA THR A 216 -17.13 10.51 -22.69
C THR A 216 -18.61 10.16 -22.90
N ILE A 217 -19.05 9.02 -22.36
CA ILE A 217 -20.43 8.56 -22.48
C ILE A 217 -21.39 9.52 -21.77
N LYS A 218 -21.02 10.05 -20.60
CA LYS A 218 -21.82 11.06 -19.89
C LYS A 218 -21.99 12.34 -20.72
N GLY A 219 -20.90 12.87 -21.30
CA GLY A 219 -20.92 14.07 -22.14
C GLY A 219 -21.81 13.93 -23.38
N LEU A 220 -21.87 12.73 -23.95
CA LEU A 220 -22.74 12.39 -25.08
C LEU A 220 -24.16 11.95 -24.65
N LYS A 221 -24.54 12.18 -23.39
CA LYS A 221 -25.87 11.87 -22.82
C LYS A 221 -26.22 10.38 -22.93
N GLY A 222 -25.22 9.51 -22.85
CA GLY A 222 -25.40 8.06 -22.78
C GLY A 222 -26.00 7.61 -21.45
N ALA A 223 -26.62 6.43 -21.45
CA ALA A 223 -27.28 5.86 -20.29
C ALA A 223 -26.34 5.11 -19.34
N GLY A 224 -25.16 4.68 -19.81
CA GLY A 224 -24.18 3.96 -18.99
C GLY A 224 -23.03 3.38 -19.83
N THR A 225 -22.02 2.82 -19.18
CA THR A 225 -20.87 2.21 -19.87
C THR A 225 -20.50 0.85 -19.29
N ILE A 226 -20.11 -0.09 -20.14
CA ILE A 226 -19.50 -1.36 -19.72
C ILE A 226 -18.08 -1.36 -20.26
N MET A 227 -17.12 -1.34 -19.36
CA MET A 227 -15.69 -1.26 -19.67
C MET A 227 -15.09 -2.66 -19.68
N ALA A 228 -14.28 -2.99 -20.68
CA ALA A 228 -13.66 -4.31 -20.82
C ALA A 228 -12.14 -4.20 -20.85
N VAL A 229 -11.51 -4.79 -19.83
CA VAL A 229 -10.07 -4.70 -19.60
C VAL A 229 -9.42 -6.07 -19.56
N ASP A 230 -8.14 -6.11 -19.93
CA ASP A 230 -7.27 -7.27 -19.78
C ASP A 230 -5.86 -6.81 -19.35
N PRO A 231 -5.30 -7.34 -18.25
CA PRO A 231 -5.95 -8.22 -17.28
C PRO A 231 -7.10 -7.53 -16.52
N GLN A 232 -7.94 -8.31 -15.83
CA GLN A 232 -9.00 -7.75 -14.99
C GLN A 232 -8.40 -6.97 -13.79
N LEU A 233 -8.89 -5.74 -13.57
CA LEU A 233 -8.49 -4.92 -12.43
C LEU A 233 -9.04 -5.46 -11.11
N ASP A 234 -8.25 -5.32 -10.06
CA ASP A 234 -8.62 -5.63 -8.68
C ASP A 234 -9.12 -4.41 -7.89
N TYR A 235 -8.82 -3.19 -8.36
CA TYR A 235 -9.28 -1.93 -7.80
C TYR A 235 -10.35 -1.29 -8.69
N TYR A 236 -11.26 -0.53 -8.06
CA TYR A 236 -12.47 -0.04 -8.72
C TYR A 236 -12.61 1.47 -8.54
N MET A 237 -12.90 2.17 -9.63
CA MET A 237 -13.27 3.57 -9.61
C MET A 237 -14.79 3.73 -9.50
N ILE A 238 -15.21 4.83 -8.91
CA ILE A 238 -16.62 5.27 -8.93
C ILE A 238 -16.86 5.89 -10.30
N THR A 239 -17.80 5.34 -11.06
CA THR A 239 -18.12 5.82 -12.41
C THR A 239 -19.05 7.03 -12.36
N LEU A 240 -18.93 7.96 -13.32
CA LEU A 240 -19.79 9.16 -13.50
C LEU A 240 -21.22 8.88 -13.98
N THR A 241 -21.41 7.70 -14.57
CA THR A 241 -22.66 7.20 -15.12
C THR A 241 -22.82 5.73 -14.69
N PRO A 242 -24.02 5.08 -14.78
CA PRO A 242 -24.13 3.66 -14.48
C PRO A 242 -23.08 2.86 -15.24
N GLY A 243 -22.22 2.12 -14.53
CA GLY A 243 -21.12 1.43 -15.17
C GLY A 243 -20.51 0.28 -14.40
N ALA A 244 -19.82 -0.60 -15.11
CA ALA A 244 -19.11 -1.74 -14.55
C ALA A 244 -17.97 -2.17 -15.48
N THR A 245 -16.92 -2.74 -14.90
CA THR A 245 -15.73 -3.22 -15.58
C THR A 245 -15.70 -4.75 -15.61
N VAL A 246 -15.63 -5.34 -16.79
CA VAL A 246 -15.61 -6.80 -17.01
C VAL A 246 -14.25 -7.27 -17.52
N ALA A 247 -13.94 -8.55 -17.30
CA ALA A 247 -12.79 -9.17 -17.94
C ALA A 247 -13.05 -9.31 -19.45
N ARG A 248 -12.20 -8.70 -20.28
CA ARG A 248 -12.38 -8.60 -21.74
C ARG A 248 -12.62 -9.96 -22.39
N TYR A 249 -11.64 -10.87 -22.28
CA TYR A 249 -11.66 -12.19 -22.94
C TYR A 249 -12.54 -13.24 -22.25
N LYS A 250 -13.51 -12.82 -21.42
CA LYS A 250 -14.42 -13.72 -20.72
C LYS A 250 -15.84 -13.21 -20.74
N ASP A 251 -16.06 -12.09 -20.06
CA ASP A 251 -17.39 -11.51 -19.90
C ASP A 251 -17.61 -10.42 -20.93
N GLY A 252 -16.56 -9.68 -21.32
CA GLY A 252 -16.57 -8.76 -22.45
C GLY A 252 -16.91 -9.46 -23.77
N ASP A 253 -16.26 -10.57 -24.10
CA ASP A 253 -16.52 -11.32 -25.34
C ASP A 253 -17.97 -11.82 -25.45
N LYS A 254 -18.63 -12.16 -24.33
CA LYS A 254 -20.05 -12.53 -24.33
C LYS A 254 -20.92 -11.33 -24.70
N ILE A 255 -20.61 -10.16 -24.16
CA ILE A 255 -21.32 -8.92 -24.42
C ILE A 255 -21.11 -8.50 -25.89
N ASP A 256 -19.88 -8.55 -26.37
CA ASP A 256 -19.54 -8.19 -27.75
C ASP A 256 -20.23 -9.11 -28.76
N ARG A 257 -20.20 -10.44 -28.54
CA ARG A 257 -20.95 -11.40 -29.35
C ARG A 257 -22.46 -11.13 -29.35
N TYR A 258 -23.04 -10.80 -28.20
CA TYR A 258 -24.45 -10.44 -28.10
C TYR A 258 -24.80 -9.15 -28.86
N ILE A 259 -23.96 -8.11 -28.77
CA ILE A 259 -24.14 -6.87 -29.53
C ILE A 259 -24.22 -7.16 -31.03
N ASN A 260 -23.43 -8.11 -31.52
CA ASN A 260 -23.35 -8.50 -32.92
C ASN A 260 -24.42 -9.51 -33.37
N SER A 261 -25.14 -10.16 -32.45
CA SER A 261 -26.13 -11.19 -32.79
C SER A 261 -27.55 -10.66 -33.03
N THR A 262 -27.83 -9.40 -32.71
CA THR A 262 -29.16 -8.79 -32.85
C THR A 262 -29.09 -7.34 -33.32
N LYS A 263 -30.14 -6.90 -34.04
CA LYS A 263 -30.28 -5.49 -34.48
C LYS A 263 -30.70 -4.55 -33.34
N MET A 264 -31.22 -5.09 -32.24
CA MET A 264 -31.70 -4.31 -31.09
C MET A 264 -31.10 -4.82 -29.77
N PRO A 265 -29.77 -4.77 -29.61
CA PRO A 265 -29.14 -5.21 -28.37
C PRO A 265 -29.55 -4.30 -27.22
N ARG A 266 -29.78 -4.90 -26.05
CA ARG A 266 -30.21 -4.18 -24.84
C ARG A 266 -29.51 -4.73 -23.60
N ALA A 267 -29.32 -3.88 -22.59
CA ALA A 267 -28.75 -4.29 -21.31
C ALA A 267 -29.25 -3.45 -20.13
N VAL A 268 -29.00 -3.93 -18.93
CA VAL A 268 -29.13 -3.18 -17.68
C VAL A 268 -27.95 -3.46 -16.78
N ILE A 269 -27.43 -2.40 -16.15
CA ILE A 269 -26.36 -2.47 -15.15
C ILE A 269 -27.00 -2.22 -13.79
N TYR A 270 -26.99 -3.23 -12.94
CA TYR A 270 -27.55 -3.12 -11.60
C TYR A 270 -26.59 -2.39 -10.66
N LYS A 271 -27.14 -1.82 -9.59
CA LYS A 271 -26.38 -1.22 -8.50
C LYS A 271 -25.39 -2.24 -7.93
N THR A 272 -24.22 -1.76 -7.53
CA THR A 272 -23.18 -2.59 -6.92
C THR A 272 -23.70 -3.26 -5.64
N ILE A 273 -23.34 -4.53 -5.49
CA ILE A 273 -23.53 -5.32 -4.27
C ILE A 273 -22.18 -5.74 -3.69
N THR A 274 -22.21 -6.16 -2.43
CA THR A 274 -21.04 -6.69 -1.74
C THR A 274 -21.06 -8.22 -1.75
N VAL A 275 -19.96 -8.83 -2.14
CA VAL A 275 -19.73 -10.28 -2.10
C VAL A 275 -18.39 -10.60 -1.43
N ARG A 276 -18.14 -11.89 -1.15
CA ARG A 276 -16.86 -12.35 -0.58
C ARG A 276 -15.88 -12.77 -1.68
N MET A 277 -14.59 -12.48 -1.47
CA MET A 277 -13.48 -12.91 -2.33
C MET A 277 -12.35 -13.58 -1.54
N LYS A 278 -11.40 -14.19 -2.25
CA LYS A 278 -10.20 -14.75 -1.61
C LYS A 278 -9.23 -13.62 -1.24
N ALA A 279 -8.81 -13.55 0.03
CA ALA A 279 -7.94 -12.51 0.57
C ALA A 279 -7.11 -13.03 1.78
N PRO A 280 -6.02 -12.34 2.20
CA PRO A 280 -5.44 -11.17 1.54
C PRO A 280 -4.49 -11.58 0.39
N PHE A 281 -4.51 -10.77 -0.67
CA PHE A 281 -3.48 -10.68 -1.72
C PHE A 281 -2.99 -9.23 -1.78
N VAL A 282 -1.84 -8.99 -2.40
CA VAL A 282 -1.33 -7.61 -2.54
C VAL A 282 -1.99 -6.96 -3.76
N ALA A 283 -2.55 -5.76 -3.59
CA ALA A 283 -3.24 -5.05 -4.66
C ALA A 283 -2.29 -4.75 -5.82
N SER A 284 -2.75 -4.87 -7.07
CA SER A 284 -1.95 -4.75 -8.30
C SER A 284 -1.16 -3.44 -8.35
N PHE A 285 -1.81 -2.32 -8.06
CA PHE A 285 -1.21 -0.99 -8.03
C PHE A 285 -0.18 -0.81 -6.91
N SER A 286 -0.19 -1.61 -5.83
CA SER A 286 0.71 -1.37 -4.70
C SER A 286 2.15 -1.45 -5.18
N SER A 287 2.95 -0.43 -4.93
CA SER A 287 4.35 -0.40 -5.37
C SER A 287 5.17 -1.54 -4.75
N ARG A 288 6.23 -1.96 -5.46
CA ARG A 288 7.07 -3.12 -5.15
C ARG A 288 8.51 -2.72 -4.88
N GLY A 289 9.17 -3.45 -4.00
CA GLY A 289 10.62 -3.46 -3.91
C GLY A 289 11.30 -4.08 -5.15
N PRO A 290 12.63 -4.17 -5.15
CA PRO A 290 13.53 -3.63 -4.13
C PRO A 290 13.62 -2.10 -4.19
N GLN A 291 14.05 -1.48 -3.09
CA GLN A 291 14.46 -0.08 -3.12
C GLN A 291 15.92 0.06 -3.60
N PHE A 292 16.28 1.22 -4.16
CA PHE A 292 17.65 1.48 -4.64
C PHE A 292 18.48 2.41 -3.75
N VAL A 293 17.84 3.09 -2.79
CA VAL A 293 18.52 4.06 -1.91
C VAL A 293 19.43 3.32 -0.92
N SER A 294 18.89 2.32 -0.24
CA SER A 294 19.67 1.33 0.51
C SER A 294 19.31 -0.09 0.10
N ARG A 295 20.16 -0.67 -0.74
CA ARG A 295 19.94 -1.97 -1.39
C ARG A 295 19.87 -3.15 -0.41
N SER A 296 20.35 -2.97 0.81
CA SER A 296 20.40 -3.99 1.85
C SER A 296 19.16 -4.01 2.76
N ILE A 297 18.27 -3.03 2.62
CA ILE A 297 17.05 -2.89 3.44
C ILE A 297 15.82 -3.26 2.61
N LEU A 298 15.07 -4.27 3.07
CA LEU A 298 13.84 -4.72 2.43
C LEU A 298 12.75 -3.64 2.52
N LYS A 299 12.07 -3.36 1.40
CA LYS A 299 10.85 -2.55 1.34
C LYS A 299 9.84 -3.21 0.39
N PRO A 300 8.52 -3.08 0.64
CA PRO A 300 7.89 -2.43 1.80
C PRO A 300 8.11 -3.23 3.09
N ASP A 301 7.77 -2.67 4.26
CA ASP A 301 8.01 -3.33 5.55
C ASP A 301 6.94 -4.38 5.87
N LEU A 302 5.68 -4.05 5.56
CA LEU A 302 4.51 -4.88 5.83
C LEU A 302 3.34 -4.47 4.91
N ALA A 303 2.27 -5.25 4.90
CA ALA A 303 1.04 -4.98 4.16
C ALA A 303 -0.17 -4.77 5.09
N ALA A 304 -1.05 -3.85 4.72
CA ALA A 304 -2.29 -3.57 5.43
C ALA A 304 -3.46 -3.34 4.45
N PRO A 305 -4.73 -3.44 4.91
CA PRO A 305 -5.88 -3.25 4.05
C PRO A 305 -5.87 -1.90 3.33
N GLY A 306 -5.79 -1.92 2.00
CA GLY A 306 -5.77 -0.71 1.17
C GLY A 306 -6.60 -0.79 -0.10
N LEU A 307 -7.30 -1.90 -0.33
CA LEU A 307 -8.13 -2.11 -1.52
C LEU A 307 -9.62 -1.98 -1.16
N ASN A 308 -10.31 -1.04 -1.83
CA ASN A 308 -11.75 -0.81 -1.70
C ASN A 308 -12.22 -0.55 -0.26
N ILE A 309 -11.55 0.38 0.42
CA ILE A 309 -11.79 0.76 1.81
C ILE A 309 -12.87 1.84 1.89
N LEU A 310 -13.89 1.57 2.72
CA LEU A 310 -14.95 2.54 3.02
C LEU A 310 -14.54 3.36 4.25
N ALA A 311 -14.48 4.68 4.11
CA ALA A 311 -14.21 5.61 5.21
C ALA A 311 -14.90 6.95 4.98
N SER A 312 -14.76 7.88 5.93
CA SER A 312 -15.43 9.18 5.86
C SER A 312 -14.90 10.01 4.68
N TYR A 313 -15.71 10.93 4.18
CA TYR A 313 -15.36 11.77 3.05
C TYR A 313 -15.97 13.16 3.18
N THR A 314 -15.35 14.15 2.53
CA THR A 314 -15.86 15.51 2.52
C THR A 314 -17.06 15.64 1.58
N LYS A 315 -18.04 16.46 1.95
CA LYS A 315 -19.14 16.87 1.06
C LYS A 315 -18.81 18.11 0.22
N LEU A 316 -17.59 18.64 0.36
CA LEU A 316 -17.14 19.81 -0.39
C LEU A 316 -16.70 19.47 -1.82
N THR A 317 -16.47 18.20 -2.13
CA THR A 317 -16.23 17.71 -3.48
C THR A 317 -17.14 16.55 -3.84
N SER A 318 -17.39 16.37 -5.14
CA SER A 318 -18.18 15.25 -5.64
C SER A 318 -17.39 13.94 -5.49
N LEU A 319 -18.08 12.80 -5.53
CA LEU A 319 -17.45 11.48 -5.37
C LEU A 319 -16.32 11.17 -6.38
N THR A 320 -16.29 11.88 -7.50
CA THR A 320 -15.34 11.69 -8.60
C THR A 320 -14.43 12.90 -8.82
N GLY A 321 -14.69 14.03 -8.14
CA GLY A 321 -14.06 15.33 -8.43
C GLY A 321 -14.48 15.97 -9.76
N ASP A 322 -15.25 15.27 -10.59
CA ASP A 322 -15.68 15.79 -11.89
C ASP A 322 -16.74 16.90 -11.70
N PRO A 323 -16.62 18.05 -12.40
CA PRO A 323 -17.57 19.16 -12.30
C PRO A 323 -18.99 18.85 -12.76
N SER A 324 -19.23 17.72 -13.44
CA SER A 324 -20.55 17.25 -13.86
C SER A 324 -21.17 16.26 -12.87
N ASP A 325 -20.39 15.71 -11.94
CA ASP A 325 -20.90 14.85 -10.89
C ASP A 325 -21.59 15.69 -9.81
N ARG A 326 -22.75 15.20 -9.38
CA ARG A 326 -23.62 15.86 -8.39
C ARG A 326 -23.85 14.97 -7.18
N ARG A 327 -23.12 13.84 -7.08
CA ARG A 327 -23.19 12.93 -5.94
C ARG A 327 -22.18 13.37 -4.88
N PHE A 328 -22.70 13.55 -3.67
CA PHE A 328 -21.94 13.88 -2.47
C PHE A 328 -22.32 12.88 -1.39
N SER A 329 -21.37 12.49 -0.55
CA SER A 329 -21.62 11.53 0.53
C SER A 329 -20.63 11.74 1.67
N ASP A 330 -21.08 11.48 2.90
CA ASP A 330 -20.20 11.46 4.08
C ASP A 330 -19.22 10.28 4.07
N PHE A 331 -19.41 9.31 3.16
CA PHE A 331 -18.54 8.16 3.01
C PHE A 331 -18.23 7.92 1.54
N THR A 332 -17.01 7.50 1.26
CA THR A 332 -16.62 6.99 -0.06
C THR A 332 -15.84 5.69 0.07
N ILE A 333 -15.57 5.06 -1.07
CA ILE A 333 -14.78 3.84 -1.17
C ILE A 333 -13.57 4.14 -2.04
N MET A 334 -12.38 4.03 -1.45
CA MET A 334 -11.11 4.35 -2.13
C MET A 334 -10.14 3.18 -2.03
N SER A 335 -9.19 3.14 -2.97
CA SER A 335 -8.09 2.18 -3.00
C SER A 335 -6.76 2.91 -3.08
N GLY A 336 -5.75 2.41 -2.37
CA GLY A 336 -4.41 2.96 -2.37
C GLY A 336 -3.58 2.46 -1.20
N THR A 337 -2.26 2.54 -1.32
CA THR A 337 -1.36 2.47 -0.15
C THR A 337 -1.65 3.60 0.84
N SER A 338 -2.23 4.70 0.37
CA SER A 338 -2.82 5.76 1.19
C SER A 338 -3.92 5.26 2.15
N MET A 339 -4.66 4.19 1.81
CA MET A 339 -5.66 3.61 2.72
C MET A 339 -5.05 2.54 3.63
N ALA A 340 -3.93 1.94 3.21
CA ALA A 340 -3.19 0.96 4.00
C ALA A 340 -2.37 1.61 5.13
N CYS A 341 -1.71 2.74 4.83
CA CYS A 341 -0.94 3.53 5.79
C CYS A 341 -1.71 3.86 7.09
N PRO A 342 -2.95 4.40 7.07
CA PRO A 342 -3.70 4.72 8.27
C PRO A 342 -4.17 3.46 9.02
N HIS A 343 -4.38 2.32 8.34
CA HIS A 343 -4.60 1.04 9.04
C HIS A 343 -3.37 0.62 9.85
N ALA A 344 -2.18 0.71 9.27
CA ALA A 344 -0.93 0.41 9.97
C ALA A 344 -0.64 1.43 11.08
N SER A 345 -0.99 2.70 10.87
CA SER A 345 -0.86 3.77 11.87
C SER A 345 -1.78 3.53 13.07
N GLY A 346 -3.04 3.17 12.82
CA GLY A 346 -3.98 2.76 13.86
C GLY A 346 -3.51 1.51 14.62
N ALA A 347 -2.94 0.52 13.92
CA ALA A 347 -2.33 -0.64 14.56
C ALA A 347 -1.11 -0.27 15.42
N ALA A 348 -0.27 0.65 14.97
CA ALA A 348 0.88 1.15 15.73
C ALA A 348 0.43 1.93 16.97
N ALA A 349 -0.57 2.80 16.86
CA ALA A 349 -1.15 3.51 17.99
C ALA A 349 -1.79 2.54 19.00
N TYR A 350 -2.47 1.50 18.51
CA TYR A 350 -3.00 0.44 19.36
C TYR A 350 -1.88 -0.25 20.14
N VAL A 351 -0.78 -0.67 19.50
CA VAL A 351 0.37 -1.25 20.19
C VAL A 351 0.99 -0.28 21.21
N LYS A 352 1.18 0.99 20.82
CA LYS A 352 1.74 2.04 21.70
C LYS A 352 0.87 2.28 22.93
N SER A 353 -0.45 2.15 22.84
CA SER A 353 -1.35 2.30 24.00
C SER A 353 -1.13 1.24 25.10
N PHE A 354 -0.58 0.07 24.76
CA PHE A 354 -0.21 -0.98 25.72
C PHE A 354 1.27 -0.93 26.11
N HIS A 355 2.09 -0.23 25.31
CA HIS A 355 3.54 -0.09 25.51
C HIS A 355 3.96 1.36 25.27
N PRO A 356 3.57 2.29 26.16
CA PRO A 356 3.80 3.72 25.96
C PRO A 356 5.29 4.09 25.96
N ASP A 357 6.15 3.24 26.51
CA ASP A 357 7.61 3.40 26.60
C ASP A 357 8.37 2.85 25.38
N TRP A 358 7.68 2.19 24.44
CA TRP A 358 8.34 1.59 23.30
C TRP A 358 8.81 2.62 22.27
N SER A 359 10.02 2.39 21.77
CA SER A 359 10.57 3.16 20.65
C SER A 359 9.75 2.95 19.36
N PRO A 360 9.86 3.87 18.39
CA PRO A 360 9.33 3.66 17.04
C PRO A 360 9.77 2.33 16.41
N ALA A 361 11.04 1.96 16.59
CA ALA A 361 11.61 0.73 16.06
C ALA A 361 11.03 -0.52 16.75
N ALA A 362 10.77 -0.46 18.05
CA ALA A 362 10.13 -1.54 18.80
C ALA A 362 8.69 -1.80 18.32
N ILE A 363 7.89 -0.73 18.14
CA ILE A 363 6.52 -0.83 17.62
C ILE A 363 6.52 -1.40 16.20
N LYS A 364 7.36 -0.84 15.32
CA LYS A 364 7.55 -1.34 13.95
C LYS A 364 7.97 -2.81 13.94
N SER A 365 8.93 -3.19 14.80
CA SER A 365 9.37 -4.57 14.94
C SER A 365 8.22 -5.48 15.34
N ALA A 366 7.41 -5.10 16.31
CA ALA A 366 6.31 -5.92 16.79
C ALA A 366 5.27 -6.19 15.68
N LEU A 367 4.93 -5.16 14.91
CA LEU A 367 4.03 -5.28 13.75
C LEU A 367 4.62 -6.16 12.65
N MET A 368 5.91 -6.00 12.35
CA MET A 368 6.60 -6.79 11.33
C MET A 368 6.74 -8.27 11.73
N THR A 369 7.18 -8.57 12.95
CA THR A 369 7.52 -9.96 13.34
C THR A 369 6.31 -10.83 13.67
N THR A 370 5.16 -10.20 13.90
CA THR A 370 3.88 -10.87 14.17
C THR A 370 2.94 -10.88 12.98
N ALA A 371 3.34 -10.25 11.86
CA ALA A 371 2.61 -10.27 10.62
C ALA A 371 2.32 -11.71 10.15
N THR A 372 1.16 -11.90 9.53
CA THR A 372 0.76 -13.18 8.96
C THR A 372 1.14 -13.24 7.49
N PRO A 373 1.64 -14.40 6.99
CA PRO A 373 1.90 -14.56 5.56
C PRO A 373 0.68 -14.24 4.71
N MET A 374 0.91 -13.68 3.52
CA MET A 374 -0.17 -13.45 2.55
C MET A 374 -0.80 -14.78 2.15
N ARG A 375 -2.14 -14.84 2.07
CA ARG A 375 -2.84 -16.07 1.72
C ARG A 375 -2.65 -16.43 0.25
N ILE A 376 -2.64 -15.40 -0.61
CA ILE A 376 -2.28 -15.54 -2.02
C ILE A 376 -0.96 -14.81 -2.18
N ARG A 377 0.08 -15.58 -2.52
CA ARG A 377 1.44 -15.07 -2.64
C ARG A 377 1.60 -14.40 -3.99
N ASP A 378 2.04 -13.14 -3.97
CA ASP A 378 2.47 -12.42 -5.16
C ASP A 378 3.78 -13.02 -5.71
N GLN A 379 4.01 -12.90 -7.03
CA GLN A 379 5.21 -13.45 -7.67
C GLN A 379 6.52 -12.88 -7.11
N TYR A 380 6.50 -11.64 -6.58
CA TYR A 380 7.67 -11.01 -5.98
C TYR A 380 7.76 -11.19 -4.45
N GLY A 381 6.84 -11.95 -3.87
CA GLY A 381 6.85 -12.34 -2.46
C GLY A 381 7.02 -11.15 -1.51
N GLU A 382 8.11 -11.17 -0.75
CA GLU A 382 8.43 -10.17 0.27
C GLU A 382 8.74 -8.78 -0.30
N LEU A 383 9.11 -8.66 -1.59
CA LEU A 383 9.18 -7.33 -2.26
C LEU A 383 7.80 -6.69 -2.45
N SER A 384 6.73 -7.48 -2.35
CA SER A 384 5.35 -6.99 -2.50
C SER A 384 4.69 -6.74 -1.16
N SER A 385 4.88 -7.65 -0.19
CA SER A 385 4.18 -7.59 1.11
C SER A 385 5.05 -7.30 2.32
N GLY A 386 6.38 -7.19 2.17
CA GLY A 386 7.31 -7.15 3.30
C GLY A 386 7.14 -8.39 4.18
N SER A 387 7.01 -8.20 5.49
CA SER A 387 6.74 -9.29 6.45
C SER A 387 5.35 -9.93 6.32
N GLY A 388 4.44 -9.35 5.53
CA GLY A 388 3.08 -9.87 5.31
C GLY A 388 1.99 -8.96 5.86
N GLN A 389 0.78 -9.52 6.00
CA GLN A 389 -0.40 -8.81 6.50
C GLN A 389 -0.27 -8.49 8.00
N ILE A 390 -0.52 -7.25 8.40
CA ILE A 390 -0.52 -6.85 9.81
C ILE A 390 -1.46 -7.69 10.68
N ASN A 391 -1.02 -7.98 11.91
CA ASN A 391 -1.83 -8.61 12.95
C ASN A 391 -1.74 -7.80 14.26
N PRO A 392 -2.61 -6.79 14.44
CA PRO A 392 -2.53 -5.88 15.58
C PRO A 392 -2.63 -6.59 16.93
N LEU A 393 -3.48 -7.62 17.05
CA LEU A 393 -3.68 -8.36 18.30
C LEU A 393 -2.41 -9.09 18.74
N ARG A 394 -1.71 -9.74 17.80
CA ARG A 394 -0.44 -10.41 18.11
C ARG A 394 0.70 -9.41 18.36
N ALA A 395 0.67 -8.26 17.69
CA ALA A 395 1.70 -7.23 17.82
C ALA A 395 1.75 -6.59 19.22
N VAL A 396 0.69 -6.66 20.01
CA VAL A 396 0.73 -6.21 21.41
C VAL A 396 1.71 -7.08 22.22
N HIS A 397 1.81 -8.38 21.94
CA HIS A 397 2.65 -9.29 22.71
C HIS A 397 3.54 -10.12 21.79
N PRO A 398 4.56 -9.49 21.16
CA PRO A 398 5.39 -10.14 20.15
C PRO A 398 6.40 -11.12 20.78
N GLY A 399 6.65 -11.05 22.09
CA GLY A 399 7.64 -11.86 22.80
C GLY A 399 9.06 -11.31 22.67
N LEU A 400 9.53 -11.07 21.43
CA LEU A 400 10.81 -10.42 21.15
C LEU A 400 10.63 -9.23 20.18
N ILE A 401 11.45 -8.20 20.37
CA ILE A 401 11.54 -7.04 19.47
C ILE A 401 12.98 -6.81 19.02
N TYR A 402 13.14 -6.31 17.80
CA TYR A 402 14.38 -5.79 17.24
C TYR A 402 14.37 -4.27 17.38
N ASP A 403 14.95 -3.79 18.48
CA ASP A 403 14.99 -2.36 18.78
C ASP A 403 16.20 -1.69 18.09
N ILE A 404 16.05 -0.42 17.69
CA ILE A 404 17.06 0.37 16.99
C ILE A 404 17.10 1.76 17.63
N ASP A 405 18.27 2.15 18.12
CA ASP A 405 18.50 3.49 18.66
C ASP A 405 19.00 4.46 17.58
N GLU A 406 18.92 5.75 17.88
CA GLU A 406 19.41 6.84 17.02
C GLU A 406 20.87 6.61 16.59
N SER A 407 21.73 6.19 17.53
CA SER A 407 23.15 5.95 17.26
C SER A 407 23.37 4.86 16.20
N SER A 408 22.51 3.84 16.17
CA SER A 408 22.55 2.76 15.19
C SER A 408 22.14 3.25 13.79
N TYR A 409 21.17 4.17 13.70
CA TYR A 409 20.84 4.81 12.43
C TYR A 409 21.99 5.70 11.92
N VAL A 410 22.67 6.44 12.79
CA VAL A 410 23.87 7.22 12.40
C VAL A 410 25.01 6.30 11.94
N SER A 411 25.28 5.21 12.67
CA SER A 411 26.25 4.19 12.26
C SER A 411 25.93 3.57 10.90
N PHE A 412 24.64 3.36 10.61
CA PHE A 412 24.17 2.90 9.31
C PHE A 412 24.43 3.94 8.22
N LEU A 413 24.08 5.20 8.43
CA LEU A 413 24.36 6.28 7.48
C LEU A 413 25.85 6.39 7.16
N CYS A 414 26.71 6.28 8.19
CA CYS A 414 28.16 6.22 8.01
C CYS A 414 28.61 5.04 7.14
N LYS A 415 27.97 3.86 7.28
CA LYS A 415 28.26 2.68 6.46
C LYS A 415 27.79 2.85 5.02
N GLU A 416 26.67 3.52 4.79
CA GLU A 416 26.15 3.83 3.44
C GLU A 416 26.99 4.91 2.72
N GLY A 417 27.95 5.54 3.41
CA GLY A 417 28.90 6.49 2.82
C GLY A 417 28.53 7.96 3.01
N TYR A 418 27.53 8.28 3.84
CA TYR A 418 27.22 9.66 4.18
C TYR A 418 28.33 10.28 5.03
N ASN A 419 28.77 11.48 4.65
CA ASN A 419 29.87 12.17 5.33
C ASN A 419 29.38 12.94 6.57
N SER A 420 30.34 13.40 7.39
CA SER A 420 30.07 14.18 8.60
C SER A 420 29.25 15.44 8.38
N THR A 421 29.38 16.10 7.23
CA THR A 421 28.63 17.31 6.90
C THR A 421 27.16 16.98 6.69
N SER A 422 26.85 15.98 5.85
CA SER A 422 25.47 15.54 5.60
C SER A 422 24.81 15.10 6.91
N ILE A 423 25.46 14.23 7.68
CA ILE A 423 24.96 13.77 8.98
C ILE A 423 24.75 14.96 9.93
N GLY A 424 25.69 15.90 9.99
CA GLY A 424 25.55 17.12 10.79
C GLY A 424 24.30 17.92 10.46
N ILE A 425 23.98 18.08 9.17
CA ILE A 425 22.76 18.77 8.71
C ILE A 425 21.50 18.04 9.22
N LEU A 426 21.43 16.72 9.07
CA LEU A 426 20.27 15.92 9.52
C LEU A 426 20.12 15.90 11.05
N MET A 427 21.21 16.08 11.80
CA MET A 427 21.14 16.09 13.26
C MET A 427 20.64 17.44 13.80
N GLY A 428 20.65 18.51 13.00
CA GLY A 428 20.18 19.84 13.38
C GLY A 428 21.10 20.59 14.36
N ASP A 429 22.24 20.01 14.75
CA ASP A 429 23.17 20.59 15.71
C ASP A 429 24.42 21.15 15.01
N LYS A 430 24.99 22.23 15.55
CA LYS A 430 26.29 22.80 15.12
C LYS A 430 27.49 21.88 15.42
N LYS A 431 27.28 20.73 16.06
CA LYS A 431 28.32 19.75 16.37
C LYS A 431 28.71 18.99 15.11
N LYS A 432 30.02 18.90 14.84
CA LYS A 432 30.56 18.04 13.78
C LYS A 432 30.47 16.58 14.22
N TYR A 433 29.45 15.86 13.77
CA TYR A 433 29.33 14.42 14.01
C TYR A 433 30.31 13.66 13.12
N LYS A 434 31.33 13.05 13.72
CA LYS A 434 32.25 12.19 12.97
C LYS A 434 31.79 10.75 13.06
N CYS A 435 31.85 10.04 11.94
CA CYS A 435 31.56 8.60 11.93
C CYS A 435 32.49 7.78 12.85
N SER A 436 33.65 8.34 13.23
CA SER A 436 34.54 7.78 14.25
C SER A 436 33.95 7.78 15.66
N ASP A 437 32.99 8.67 15.94
CA ASP A 437 32.41 8.85 17.27
C ASP A 437 31.34 7.79 17.57
N PHE A 438 30.91 7.06 16.54
CA PHE A 438 29.88 6.03 16.61
C PHE A 438 30.49 4.63 16.42
N LYS A 439 29.86 3.63 17.05
CA LYS A 439 30.25 2.23 16.83
C LYS A 439 30.02 1.87 15.36
N LYS A 440 31.01 1.29 14.70
CA LYS A 440 30.86 0.85 13.29
C LYS A 440 29.66 -0.09 13.15
N ALA A 441 28.79 0.21 12.18
CA ALA A 441 27.68 -0.66 11.82
C ALA A 441 28.21 -2.03 11.38
N ARG A 442 27.55 -3.10 11.85
CA ARG A 442 27.98 -4.49 11.62
C ARG A 442 27.04 -5.21 10.67
N GLY A 443 27.60 -6.13 9.89
CA GLY A 443 26.84 -6.96 8.98
C GLY A 443 26.60 -6.34 7.62
N PHE A 444 25.86 -7.08 6.80
CA PHE A 444 25.56 -6.72 5.41
C PHE A 444 24.74 -5.43 5.33
N ASP A 445 23.69 -5.33 6.13
CA ASP A 445 22.75 -4.21 6.19
C ASP A 445 23.12 -3.13 7.22
N GLY A 446 23.93 -3.46 8.23
CA GLY A 446 24.39 -2.46 9.20
C GLY A 446 23.34 -2.04 10.24
N LEU A 447 22.14 -2.62 10.21
CA LEU A 447 21.04 -2.29 11.12
C LEU A 447 20.48 -3.54 11.82
N ASN A 448 19.94 -3.34 13.02
CA ASN A 448 19.21 -4.38 13.74
C ASN A 448 17.77 -4.51 13.21
N TYR A 449 17.62 -4.71 11.90
CA TYR A 449 16.33 -4.64 11.22
C TYR A 449 15.52 -5.95 11.32
N PRO A 450 14.17 -5.93 11.44
CA PRO A 450 13.36 -7.14 11.58
C PRO A 450 13.29 -8.05 10.34
N SER A 451 13.89 -7.65 9.22
CA SER A 451 14.06 -8.43 7.99
C SER A 451 15.52 -8.43 7.53
N MET A 452 15.87 -9.31 6.60
CA MET A 452 17.22 -9.46 6.04
C MET A 452 17.12 -9.50 4.52
N HIS A 453 17.81 -8.62 3.81
CA HIS A 453 17.72 -8.53 2.35
C HIS A 453 19.11 -8.47 1.70
N ILE A 454 19.26 -9.23 0.63
CA ILE A 454 20.46 -9.27 -0.20
C ILE A 454 20.03 -8.95 -1.63
N GLN A 455 20.46 -7.81 -2.15
CA GLN A 455 20.31 -7.46 -3.55
C GLN A 455 21.62 -7.72 -4.29
N LEU A 456 21.63 -8.71 -5.17
CA LEU A 456 22.76 -9.10 -5.99
C LEU A 456 22.78 -8.34 -7.31
N GLY A 457 23.95 -7.87 -7.70
CA GLY A 457 24.23 -7.36 -9.03
C GLY A 457 24.29 -8.47 -10.07
N ARG A 458 24.25 -8.08 -11.35
CA ARG A 458 24.29 -9.02 -12.49
C ARG A 458 25.52 -9.94 -12.47
N LYS A 459 26.67 -9.37 -12.14
CA LYS A 459 27.98 -10.06 -12.12
C LYS A 459 28.18 -10.92 -10.87
N ASP A 460 27.28 -10.87 -9.89
CA ASP A 460 27.45 -11.64 -8.67
C ASP A 460 27.19 -13.13 -8.94
N THR A 461 28.21 -13.93 -8.63
CA THR A 461 28.23 -15.38 -8.85
C THR A 461 27.98 -16.18 -7.58
N LYS A 462 28.00 -15.53 -6.40
CA LYS A 462 27.84 -16.15 -5.08
C LYS A 462 27.00 -15.28 -4.17
N ILE A 463 26.25 -15.95 -3.28
CA ILE A 463 25.50 -15.31 -2.21
C ILE A 463 26.32 -15.47 -0.93
N SER A 464 26.65 -14.35 -0.28
CA SER A 464 27.35 -14.35 1.00
C SER A 464 27.03 -13.10 1.79
N ALA A 465 26.27 -13.25 2.87
CA ALA A 465 25.98 -12.16 3.80
C ALA A 465 26.01 -12.66 5.25
N VAL A 466 26.35 -11.74 6.16
CA VAL A 466 26.22 -11.95 7.60
C VAL A 466 25.40 -10.82 8.17
N PHE A 467 24.29 -11.16 8.81
CA PHE A 467 23.42 -10.22 9.51
C PHE A 467 23.67 -10.32 11.00
N TYR A 468 23.84 -9.18 11.66
CA TYR A 468 23.99 -9.10 13.11
C TYR A 468 22.67 -8.59 13.68
N ARG A 469 22.14 -9.30 14.67
CA ARG A 469 20.87 -8.98 15.30
C ARG A 469 20.97 -9.03 16.81
N THR A 470 20.18 -8.18 17.43
CA THR A 470 19.96 -8.14 18.87
C THR A 470 18.46 -8.07 19.12
N VAL A 471 17.95 -8.98 19.92
CA VAL A 471 16.54 -8.99 20.31
C VAL A 471 16.40 -8.70 21.79
N THR A 472 15.37 -7.94 22.14
CA THR A 472 14.99 -7.64 23.52
C THR A 472 13.78 -8.49 23.89
N TYR A 473 13.83 -9.19 25.03
CA TYR A 473 12.68 -9.94 25.54
C TYR A 473 11.64 -9.00 26.16
N VAL A 474 10.42 -9.04 25.65
CA VAL A 474 9.28 -8.22 26.08
C VAL A 474 8.03 -9.06 26.39
N GLY A 475 8.17 -10.39 26.41
CA GLY A 475 7.08 -11.31 26.77
C GLY A 475 6.76 -11.32 28.26
N TYR A 476 5.71 -12.07 28.61
CA TYR A 476 5.28 -12.32 29.99
C TYR A 476 5.57 -13.77 30.40
N GLY A 477 5.65 -14.01 31.72
CA GLY A 477 5.74 -15.34 32.30
C GLY A 477 7.17 -15.90 32.45
N ASN A 478 7.24 -17.18 32.82
CA ASN A 478 8.49 -17.87 33.08
C ASN A 478 9.31 -18.04 31.80
N ILE A 479 10.60 -17.73 31.92
CA ILE A 479 11.45 -17.41 30.77
C ILE A 479 12.03 -18.71 30.21
N SER A 480 11.29 -19.32 29.28
CA SER A 480 11.81 -20.40 28.44
C SER A 480 12.64 -19.84 27.28
N GLY A 481 13.68 -20.58 26.87
CA GLY A 481 14.54 -20.18 25.76
C GLY A 481 13.79 -20.19 24.42
N PHE A 482 14.15 -19.26 23.54
CA PHE A 482 13.67 -19.23 22.16
C PHE A 482 14.58 -20.07 21.27
N LYS A 483 14.01 -21.01 20.51
CA LYS A 483 14.75 -21.83 19.54
C LYS A 483 14.58 -21.25 18.13
N ALA A 484 15.68 -21.12 17.40
CA ALA A 484 15.65 -20.73 15.99
C ALA A 484 15.12 -21.87 15.12
N LYS A 485 14.14 -21.56 14.28
CA LYS A 485 13.68 -22.39 13.17
C LYS A 485 13.92 -21.62 11.88
N VAL A 486 14.58 -22.26 10.93
CA VAL A 486 14.85 -21.70 9.60
C VAL A 486 14.04 -22.49 8.58
N THR A 487 13.37 -21.79 7.67
CA THR A 487 12.76 -22.37 6.47
C THR A 487 13.41 -21.72 5.26
N SER A 488 14.13 -22.48 4.44
CA SER A 488 14.87 -21.97 3.28
C SER A 488 14.78 -22.92 2.08
N PRO A 489 14.90 -22.39 0.85
CA PRO A 489 15.01 -23.22 -0.35
C PRO A 489 16.37 -23.94 -0.36
N LYS A 490 16.49 -25.00 -1.16
CA LYS A 490 17.69 -25.86 -1.20
C LYS A 490 18.95 -25.10 -1.65
N GLU A 491 18.77 -24.03 -2.40
CA GLU A 491 19.80 -23.15 -2.95
C GLU A 491 20.44 -22.24 -1.88
N LEU A 492 19.78 -22.04 -0.74
CA LEU A 492 20.23 -21.16 0.35
C LEU A 492 20.55 -21.94 1.63
N SER A 493 21.79 -21.81 2.07
CA SER A 493 22.22 -22.19 3.42
C SER A 493 22.06 -20.99 4.36
N VAL A 494 21.17 -21.12 5.33
CA VAL A 494 20.93 -20.10 6.37
C VAL A 494 21.27 -20.70 7.73
N VAL A 495 22.28 -20.13 8.39
CA VAL A 495 22.80 -20.63 9.69
C VAL A 495 22.69 -19.55 10.75
N VAL A 496 22.11 -19.88 11.91
CA VAL A 496 21.88 -18.95 13.02
C VAL A 496 22.75 -19.31 14.21
N ILE A 497 23.52 -18.36 14.74
CA ILE A 497 24.45 -18.58 15.86
C ILE A 497 24.29 -17.49 16.93
N PRO A 498 23.98 -17.84 18.20
CA PRO A 498 23.53 -19.16 18.64
C PRO A 498 22.13 -19.50 18.08
N ASN A 499 21.77 -20.78 18.02
CA ASN A 499 20.44 -21.24 17.58
C ASN A 499 19.40 -21.30 18.72
N MET A 500 19.80 -20.91 19.93
CA MET A 500 18.95 -20.81 21.10
C MET A 500 19.29 -19.53 21.87
N LEU A 501 18.28 -18.73 22.21
CA LEU A 501 18.42 -17.54 23.05
C LEU A 501 17.76 -17.80 24.39
N ARG A 502 18.51 -17.56 25.47
CA ARG A 502 17.99 -17.68 26.84
C ARG A 502 17.96 -16.30 27.47
N PHE A 503 16.84 -16.00 28.11
CA PHE A 503 16.66 -14.78 28.87
C PHE A 503 16.41 -15.16 30.33
N THR A 504 16.71 -14.25 31.25
CA THR A 504 16.54 -14.42 32.70
C THR A 504 15.75 -13.27 33.31
N LYS A 505 15.53 -12.18 32.56
CA LYS A 505 14.63 -11.08 32.94
C LYS A 505 14.01 -10.39 31.74
N LYS A 506 12.87 -9.72 31.96
CA LYS A 506 12.27 -8.80 30.99
C LYS A 506 13.28 -7.71 30.61
N HIS A 507 13.24 -7.25 29.36
CA HIS A 507 14.14 -6.26 28.76
C HIS A 507 15.61 -6.70 28.62
N GLN A 508 15.95 -7.96 28.92
CA GLN A 508 17.27 -8.48 28.58
C GLN A 508 17.44 -8.56 27.07
N LYS A 509 18.61 -8.10 26.60
CA LYS A 509 19.04 -8.19 25.21
C LYS A 509 19.88 -9.45 24.98
N GLN A 510 19.64 -10.12 23.86
CA GLN A 510 20.46 -11.23 23.38
C GLN A 510 20.82 -11.02 21.91
N SER A 511 22.06 -11.33 21.55
CA SER A 511 22.57 -11.10 20.20
C SER A 511 22.84 -12.41 19.47
N PHE A 512 22.62 -12.42 18.17
CA PHE A 512 22.89 -13.56 17.29
C PHE A 512 23.34 -13.09 15.91
N LYS A 513 23.87 -14.02 15.14
CA LYS A 513 24.29 -13.83 13.76
C LYS A 513 23.49 -14.75 12.84
N VAL A 514 23.16 -14.26 11.66
CA VAL A 514 22.57 -15.06 10.58
C VAL A 514 23.53 -15.04 9.40
N PHE A 515 24.08 -16.20 9.07
CA PHE A 515 24.90 -16.41 7.90
C PHE A 515 24.02 -16.88 6.75
N VAL A 516 24.07 -16.19 5.62
CA VAL A 516 23.36 -16.57 4.39
C VAL A 516 24.39 -16.84 3.32
N LYS A 517 24.44 -18.09 2.84
CA LYS A 517 25.36 -18.53 1.79
C LYS A 517 24.59 -19.31 0.72
N GLY A 518 25.02 -19.20 -0.52
CA GLY A 518 24.39 -19.91 -1.63
C GLY A 518 25.14 -19.72 -2.95
N LYS A 519 24.80 -20.55 -3.93
CA LYS A 519 25.22 -20.31 -5.32
C LYS A 519 24.37 -19.18 -5.90
N SER A 520 24.87 -18.47 -6.91
CA SER A 520 24.07 -17.46 -7.62
C SER A 520 22.73 -18.04 -8.04
N VAL A 521 21.71 -17.19 -8.01
CA VAL A 521 20.40 -17.50 -8.56
C VAL A 521 20.54 -17.78 -10.07
N LYS A 522 19.91 -18.86 -10.56
CA LYS A 522 19.93 -19.26 -11.97
C LYS A 522 19.21 -18.21 -12.81
N ASN A 523 19.58 -18.06 -14.09
CA ASN A 523 18.85 -17.21 -15.03
C ASN A 523 17.36 -17.59 -15.03
N GLY A 524 16.48 -16.61 -14.76
CA GLY A 524 15.02 -16.80 -14.71
C GLY A 524 14.42 -17.00 -13.31
N THR A 525 15.24 -17.14 -12.25
CA THR A 525 14.76 -17.00 -10.87
C THR A 525 15.37 -15.73 -10.30
N ASP A 526 14.54 -14.74 -10.01
CA ASP A 526 15.03 -13.44 -9.50
C ASP A 526 14.98 -13.38 -7.97
N ILE A 527 14.31 -14.33 -7.31
CA ILE A 527 14.03 -14.27 -5.87
C ILE A 527 14.23 -15.63 -5.19
N LEU A 528 14.94 -15.64 -4.06
CA LEU A 528 15.00 -16.74 -3.11
C LEU A 528 14.55 -16.24 -1.73
N SER A 529 13.44 -16.78 -1.22
CA SER A 529 12.89 -16.39 0.09
C SER A 529 13.12 -17.47 1.14
N ALA A 530 13.63 -17.07 2.28
CA ALA A 530 13.74 -17.87 3.49
C ALA A 530 13.11 -17.12 4.69
N THR A 531 12.94 -17.81 5.80
CA THR A 531 12.38 -17.22 7.03
C THR A 531 13.14 -17.74 8.23
N LEU A 532 13.51 -16.82 9.12
CA LEU A 532 13.94 -17.12 10.48
C LEU A 532 12.76 -16.92 11.42
N GLU A 533 12.48 -17.91 12.25
CA GLU A 533 11.46 -17.85 13.30
C GLU A 533 12.08 -18.19 14.66
N TRP A 534 11.94 -17.30 15.63
CA TRP A 534 12.22 -17.64 17.03
C TRP A 534 10.95 -18.16 17.68
N ILE A 535 11.01 -19.42 18.14
CA ILE A 535 9.86 -20.13 18.70
C ILE A 535 10.05 -20.34 20.19
N ASN A 536 9.03 -20.00 20.96
CA ASN A 536 8.85 -20.36 22.35
C ASN A 536 7.37 -20.71 22.58
N PHE A 537 7.01 -21.36 23.69
CA PHE A 537 5.64 -21.71 24.02
C PHE A 537 4.74 -20.46 23.97
N GLY A 538 3.87 -20.37 22.96
CA GLY A 538 2.99 -19.22 22.71
C GLY A 538 3.58 -18.05 21.91
N TYR A 539 4.90 -17.99 21.68
CA TYR A 539 5.55 -16.94 20.90
C TYR A 539 6.18 -17.45 19.60
N SER A 540 6.02 -16.66 18.55
CA SER A 540 6.57 -16.92 17.22
C SER A 540 6.94 -15.58 16.61
N VAL A 541 8.24 -15.34 16.47
CA VAL A 541 8.84 -14.07 16.03
C VAL A 541 9.50 -14.31 14.69
N LYS A 542 8.88 -13.82 13.61
CA LYS A 542 9.27 -14.14 12.24
C LYS A 542 10.05 -12.99 11.60
N SER A 543 11.10 -13.33 10.87
CA SER A 543 11.91 -12.39 10.11
C SER A 543 12.13 -12.95 8.70
N PRO A 544 11.62 -12.27 7.66
CA PRO A 544 11.88 -12.69 6.29
C PRO A 544 13.35 -12.48 5.93
N ILE A 545 13.90 -13.43 5.17
CA ILE A 545 15.23 -13.38 4.56
C ILE A 545 15.00 -13.45 3.05
N LEU A 546 15.40 -12.42 2.33
CA LEU A 546 15.16 -12.33 0.89
C LEU A 546 16.47 -12.13 0.14
N VAL A 547 16.70 -12.94 -0.88
CA VAL A 547 17.75 -12.70 -1.86
C VAL A 547 17.08 -12.36 -3.18
N TYR A 548 17.38 -11.19 -3.71
CA TYR A 548 16.94 -10.73 -5.02
C TYR A 548 18.15 -10.59 -5.95
N LYS A 549 18.05 -11.10 -7.18
CA LYS A 549 19.06 -10.89 -8.23
C LYS A 549 18.43 -10.09 -9.36
N GLN A 550 19.09 -9.00 -9.76
CA GLN A 550 18.61 -8.17 -10.85
C GLN A 550 18.69 -8.92 -12.19
N GLY A 551 17.56 -9.05 -12.87
CA GLY A 551 17.45 -9.65 -14.20
C GLY A 551 18.17 -8.87 -15.30
N ALA A 552 18.32 -9.50 -16.47
CA ALA A 552 19.03 -8.93 -17.63
C ALA A 552 18.23 -7.85 -18.40
N PHE A 553 16.91 -7.74 -18.18
CA PHE A 553 16.00 -6.91 -18.98
C PHE A 553 15.60 -5.58 -18.34
N PHE A 554 16.59 -4.83 -17.83
CA PHE A 554 16.46 -3.41 -17.52
C PHE A 554 17.69 -2.63 -17.96
#